data_AF-A0A7X6VBC8-F1
#
_entry.id   AF-A0A7X6VBC8-F1
#
_cell.length_a   1.000
_cell.length_b   1.000
_cell.length_c   1.000
_cell.angle_alpha   90.00
_cell.angle_beta   90.00
_cell.angle_gamma   90.00
#
_symmetry.space_group_name_H-M   'P 1'
#
loop_
_entity.id
_entity.type
_entity.pdbx_description
1 polymer ?
#
loop_
_entity_poly.entity_id
_entity_poly.type
_entity_poly.pdbx_seq_one_letter_code
_entity_poly.pdbx_strand_id
1 'polypeptide(L)'
;MENKNLKKNGQSCDFKGYGGIEDPERYVKWKYGQSWIESETATILKVENFTQASFETDSNNCVLASITRVMKYYNNIGYTNIPTDAIEIYKTVKNIGVKYGYDPIKTGVMRDLFIYTPWVIDDIVKDTWKAFNYTKGDGCNDYFSKLKTIKNSIDKSNPLLLNIAFGDYKNHTVSVIGFKIYSKKGLRDKVLIQIYDGWSSYVRYIDWTKLGSIPTSITRILPPLEI
;
A
#
# COMPACT_ATOMS: atom_id res chain seq x y z
N MET A 1 8.37 10.75 19.18
CA MET A 1 8.65 12.12 18.69
C MET A 1 7.38 12.66 18.08
N GLU A 2 6.91 13.83 18.54
CA GLU A 2 5.75 14.50 17.95
C GLU A 2 6.11 14.97 16.53
N ASN A 3 5.36 14.54 15.52
CA ASN A 3 5.62 14.96 14.14
C ASN A 3 5.23 16.44 14.00
N LYS A 4 6.23 17.34 13.96
CA LYS A 4 6.04 18.79 13.86
C LYS A 4 5.42 19.23 12.52
N ASN A 5 5.27 18.32 11.55
CA ASN A 5 4.69 18.58 10.24
C ASN A 5 3.21 18.14 10.13
N LEU A 6 2.48 18.12 11.25
CA LEU A 6 1.03 17.85 11.23
C LEU A 6 0.19 19.12 11.20
N LYS A 7 -0.84 19.09 10.37
CA LYS A 7 -1.93 20.06 10.36
C LYS A 7 -2.78 19.90 11.62
N LYS A 8 -3.58 20.94 11.91
CA LYS A 8 -4.56 20.93 13.02
C LYS A 8 -5.53 19.75 12.96
N ASN A 9 -5.83 19.23 11.77
CA ASN A 9 -6.73 18.10 11.57
C ASN A 9 -6.04 16.72 11.66
N GLY A 10 -4.74 16.64 11.96
CA GLY A 10 -4.04 15.36 12.08
C GLY A 10 -3.50 14.76 10.77
N GLN A 11 -3.60 15.48 9.65
CA GLN A 11 -2.91 15.12 8.40
C GLN A 11 -1.51 15.71 8.34
N SER A 12 -0.60 15.05 7.63
CA SER A 12 0.66 15.66 7.19
C SER A 12 0.42 16.93 6.39
N CYS A 13 1.30 17.91 6.55
CA CYS A 13 1.32 19.17 5.80
C CYS A 13 1.25 18.99 4.27
N ASP A 14 1.81 17.89 3.77
CA ASP A 14 1.92 17.59 2.33
C ASP A 14 0.58 17.22 1.67
N PHE A 15 -0.44 16.87 2.46
CA PHE A 15 -1.69 16.28 1.96
C PHE A 15 -2.90 17.16 2.22
N LYS A 16 -3.79 17.33 1.24
CA LYS A 16 -4.95 18.24 1.38
C LYS A 16 -6.31 17.55 1.30
N GLY A 17 -6.37 16.30 0.83
CA GLY A 17 -7.61 15.58 0.58
C GLY A 17 -7.86 14.43 1.55
N TYR A 18 -7.88 13.21 0.99
CA TYR A 18 -8.21 11.96 1.66
C TYR A 18 -6.99 11.24 2.27
N GLY A 19 -5.76 11.61 1.91
CA GLY A 19 -4.52 10.89 2.25
C GLY A 19 -3.70 11.55 3.36
N GLY A 20 -2.56 10.93 3.67
CA GLY A 20 -1.57 11.48 4.62
C GLY A 20 -2.09 11.70 6.04
N ILE A 21 -3.11 10.98 6.46
CA ILE A 21 -3.67 11.10 7.81
C ILE A 21 -2.72 10.35 8.76
N GLU A 22 -2.17 11.02 9.76
CA GLU A 22 -1.27 10.40 10.75
C GLU A 22 -1.92 10.31 12.14
N ASP A 23 -2.90 11.16 12.44
CA ASP A 23 -3.77 11.08 13.62
C ASP A 23 -5.23 10.83 13.17
N PRO A 24 -5.67 9.56 13.06
CA PRO A 24 -6.98 9.20 12.51
C PRO A 24 -8.15 9.68 13.38
N GLU A 25 -8.01 9.65 14.71
CA GLU A 25 -9.05 10.12 15.62
C GLU A 25 -9.27 11.63 15.47
N ARG A 26 -8.18 12.41 15.50
CA ARG A 26 -8.22 13.86 15.28
C ARG A 26 -8.79 14.19 13.90
N TYR A 27 -8.40 13.44 12.88
CA TYR A 27 -8.93 13.63 11.53
C TYR A 27 -10.43 13.39 11.46
N VAL A 28 -10.93 12.28 11.99
CA VAL A 28 -12.35 11.96 11.98
C VAL A 28 -13.15 13.01 12.75
N LYS A 29 -12.67 13.40 13.95
CA LYS A 29 -13.29 14.45 14.76
C LYS A 29 -13.37 15.79 14.02
N TRP A 30 -12.29 16.18 13.36
CA TRP A 30 -12.21 17.43 12.60
C TRP A 30 -13.07 17.39 11.33
N LYS A 31 -13.05 16.29 10.58
CA LYS A 31 -13.68 16.17 9.27
C LYS A 31 -15.17 15.84 9.32
N TYR A 32 -15.57 15.01 10.28
CA TYR A 32 -16.92 14.44 10.37
C TYR A 32 -17.67 14.86 11.64
N GLY A 33 -17.06 15.66 12.52
CA GLY A 33 -17.64 16.15 13.76
C GLY A 33 -17.43 15.22 14.95
N GLN A 34 -18.06 15.54 16.08
CA GLN A 34 -17.95 14.75 17.32
C GLN A 34 -18.78 13.46 17.29
N SER A 35 -18.51 12.58 18.25
CA SER A 35 -19.29 11.36 18.56
C SER A 35 -19.20 10.23 17.52
N TRP A 36 -18.15 10.23 16.69
CA TRP A 36 -17.73 9.05 15.97
C TRP A 36 -16.88 8.19 16.90
N ILE A 37 -17.19 6.90 16.97
CA ILE A 37 -16.50 5.95 17.86
C ILE A 37 -15.80 4.91 16.98
N GLU A 38 -14.53 4.63 17.26
CA GLU A 38 -13.83 3.51 16.63
C GLU A 38 -14.55 2.21 16.99
N SER A 39 -15.09 1.52 15.99
CA SER A 39 -15.89 0.31 16.16
C SER A 39 -15.17 -0.95 15.71
N GLU A 40 -14.22 -0.84 14.78
CA GLU A 40 -13.43 -1.95 14.27
C GLU A 40 -12.04 -1.45 13.88
N THR A 41 -11.00 -2.21 14.20
CA THR A 41 -9.64 -1.95 13.72
C THR A 41 -8.90 -3.27 13.52
N ALA A 42 -8.09 -3.31 12.48
CA ALA A 42 -7.18 -4.42 12.21
C ALA A 42 -5.89 -3.87 11.62
N THR A 43 -4.75 -4.39 12.07
CA THR A 43 -3.41 -4.05 11.57
C THR A 43 -2.59 -5.32 11.48
N ILE A 44 -1.98 -5.57 10.33
CA ILE A 44 -1.02 -6.64 10.12
C ILE A 44 0.29 -6.24 10.78
N LEU A 45 0.76 -7.05 11.72
CA LEU A 45 2.05 -6.87 12.39
C LEU A 45 3.19 -7.43 11.53
N LYS A 46 4.45 -7.12 11.89
CA LYS A 46 5.67 -7.60 11.20
C LYS A 46 5.86 -7.13 9.76
N VAL A 47 5.01 -6.23 9.26
CA VAL A 47 5.27 -5.51 8.02
C VAL A 47 6.26 -4.39 8.33
N GLU A 48 7.43 -4.42 7.70
CA GLU A 48 8.46 -3.40 7.89
C GLU A 48 8.12 -2.14 7.08
N ASN A 49 8.36 -0.97 7.68
CA ASN A 49 8.25 0.29 6.95
C ASN A 49 9.62 0.75 6.49
N PHE A 50 9.74 1.00 5.18
CA PHE A 50 10.91 1.58 4.54
C PHE A 50 10.43 2.51 3.43
N THR A 51 11.23 3.53 3.09
CA THR A 51 10.90 4.43 2.00
C THR A 51 11.37 3.85 0.67
N GLN A 52 10.71 4.18 -0.43
CA GLN A 52 11.14 3.74 -1.76
C GLN A 52 12.51 4.34 -2.14
N ALA A 53 12.80 5.53 -1.61
CA ALA A 53 14.07 6.23 -1.77
C ALA A 53 15.24 5.52 -1.07
N SER A 54 14.99 4.63 -0.10
CA SER A 54 16.07 3.82 0.50
C SER A 54 16.60 2.74 -0.45
N PHE A 55 15.87 2.43 -1.52
CA PHE A 55 16.34 1.52 -2.57
C PHE A 55 16.86 2.26 -3.79
N GLU A 56 16.11 3.26 -4.27
CA GLU A 56 16.47 4.09 -5.43
C GLU A 56 15.94 5.52 -5.25
N THR A 57 16.85 6.48 -5.08
CA THR A 57 16.52 7.91 -4.93
C THR A 57 15.93 8.49 -6.22
N ASP A 58 14.95 9.37 -6.11
CA ASP A 58 14.30 10.09 -7.22
C ASP A 58 13.77 9.18 -8.35
N SER A 59 13.35 7.97 -8.00
CA SER A 59 12.83 6.97 -8.92
C SER A 59 11.32 6.73 -8.76
N ASN A 60 10.67 6.30 -9.84
CA ASN A 60 9.25 5.92 -9.84
C ASN A 60 9.07 4.43 -9.49
N ASN A 61 9.68 4.00 -8.39
CA ASN A 61 9.75 2.61 -7.96
C ASN A 61 8.68 2.22 -6.92
N CYS A 62 7.60 3.00 -6.78
CA CYS A 62 6.59 2.80 -5.73
C CYS A 62 5.96 1.39 -5.75
N VAL A 63 5.69 0.85 -6.94
CA VAL A 63 5.19 -0.51 -7.14
C VAL A 63 6.22 -1.54 -6.66
N LEU A 64 7.47 -1.41 -7.09
CA LEU A 64 8.56 -2.34 -6.74
C LEU A 64 8.85 -2.33 -5.24
N ALA A 65 8.92 -1.15 -4.63
CA ALA A 65 9.09 -0.99 -3.20
C ALA A 65 7.90 -1.60 -2.43
N SER A 66 6.68 -1.45 -2.92
CA SER A 66 5.49 -2.00 -2.28
C SER A 66 5.42 -3.54 -2.39
N ILE A 67 5.78 -4.12 -3.54
CA ILE A 67 5.93 -5.58 -3.70
C ILE A 67 7.03 -6.09 -2.75
N THR A 68 8.18 -5.42 -2.72
CA THR A 68 9.29 -5.73 -1.81
C THR A 68 8.83 -5.78 -0.36
N ARG A 69 7.98 -4.84 0.06
CA ARG A 69 7.46 -4.78 1.43
C ARG A 69 6.61 -5.98 1.79
N VAL A 70 5.76 -6.40 0.87
CA VAL A 70 4.92 -7.59 1.08
C VAL A 70 5.75 -8.88 1.04
N MET A 71 6.74 -8.98 0.16
CA MET A 71 7.66 -10.14 0.16
C MET A 71 8.49 -10.20 1.44
N LYS A 72 8.97 -9.05 1.94
CA LYS A 72 9.67 -8.97 3.22
C LYS A 72 8.77 -9.40 4.38
N TYR A 73 7.49 -9.01 4.36
CA TYR A 73 6.51 -9.53 5.32
C TYR A 73 6.43 -11.06 5.28
N TYR A 74 6.35 -11.66 4.08
CA TYR A 74 6.32 -13.13 3.94
C TYR A 74 7.59 -13.80 4.49
N ASN A 75 8.78 -13.24 4.23
CA ASN A 75 10.01 -13.69 4.90
C ASN A 75 9.85 -13.67 6.44
N ASN A 76 9.37 -12.56 7.00
CA ASN A 76 9.20 -12.37 8.44
C ASN A 76 8.16 -13.32 9.09
N ILE A 77 7.34 -14.01 8.30
CA ILE A 77 6.36 -14.98 8.79
C ILE A 77 6.65 -16.43 8.37
N GLY A 78 7.82 -16.70 7.78
CA GLY A 78 8.31 -18.07 7.59
C GLY A 78 8.60 -18.50 6.15
N TYR A 79 8.45 -17.63 5.15
CA TYR A 79 8.79 -17.94 3.76
C TYR A 79 10.30 -17.81 3.55
N THR A 80 11.05 -18.83 3.95
CA THR A 80 12.52 -18.82 4.08
C THR A 80 13.29 -18.67 2.76
N ASN A 81 12.74 -19.09 1.63
CA ASN A 81 13.37 -18.86 0.31
C ASN A 81 13.38 -17.38 -0.11
N ILE A 82 12.58 -16.50 0.53
CA ILE A 82 12.67 -15.06 0.32
C ILE A 82 13.86 -14.55 1.15
N PRO A 83 14.78 -13.75 0.57
CA PRO A 83 15.90 -13.18 1.31
C PRO A 83 15.49 -12.39 2.55
N THR A 84 16.36 -12.34 3.56
CA THR A 84 16.13 -11.53 4.77
C THR A 84 16.41 -10.05 4.55
N ASP A 85 17.34 -9.71 3.65
CA ASP A 85 17.65 -8.31 3.33
C ASP A 85 16.64 -7.75 2.31
N ALA A 86 15.97 -6.66 2.70
CA ALA A 86 15.02 -5.97 1.83
C ALA A 86 15.67 -5.44 0.53
N ILE A 87 16.97 -5.11 0.55
CA ILE A 87 17.70 -4.68 -0.64
C ILE A 87 17.84 -5.83 -1.65
N GLU A 88 18.07 -7.06 -1.18
CA GLU A 88 18.15 -8.24 -2.05
C GLU A 88 16.78 -8.60 -2.65
N ILE A 89 15.72 -8.54 -1.83
CA ILE A 89 14.35 -8.68 -2.33
C ILE A 89 14.08 -7.64 -3.41
N TYR A 90 14.41 -6.37 -3.15
CA TYR A 90 14.18 -5.27 -4.08
C TYR A 90 14.94 -5.46 -5.40
N LYS A 91 16.20 -5.90 -5.37
CA LYS A 91 16.98 -6.19 -6.58
C LYS A 91 16.29 -7.24 -7.46
N THR A 92 15.77 -8.31 -6.87
CA THR A 92 15.03 -9.35 -7.60
C THR A 92 13.75 -8.79 -8.21
N VAL A 93 12.95 -8.07 -7.40
CA VAL A 93 11.70 -7.43 -7.84
C VAL A 93 11.96 -6.43 -8.97
N LYS A 94 13.02 -5.62 -8.87
CA LYS A 94 13.44 -4.67 -9.91
C LYS A 94 13.84 -5.38 -11.20
N ASN A 95 14.65 -6.44 -11.13
CA ASN A 95 15.06 -7.19 -12.32
C ASN A 95 13.85 -7.78 -13.06
N ILE A 96 12.81 -8.18 -12.34
CA ILE A 96 11.54 -8.61 -12.93
C ILE A 96 10.80 -7.39 -13.51
N GLY A 97 10.66 -6.31 -12.75
CA GLY A 97 10.02 -5.07 -13.21
C GLY A 97 10.59 -4.53 -14.52
N VAL A 98 11.92 -4.61 -14.72
CA VAL A 98 12.59 -4.23 -15.98
C VAL A 98 12.08 -5.04 -17.17
N LYS A 99 11.80 -6.34 -17.00
CA LYS A 99 11.21 -7.18 -18.07
C LYS A 99 9.79 -6.75 -18.42
N TYR A 100 9.07 -6.14 -17.47
CA TYR A 100 7.72 -5.62 -17.63
C TYR A 100 7.68 -4.12 -17.99
N GLY A 101 8.81 -3.52 -18.37
CA GLY A 101 8.88 -2.17 -18.91
C GLY A 101 9.31 -1.08 -17.93
N TYR A 102 9.67 -1.45 -16.69
CA TYR A 102 10.37 -0.52 -15.80
C TYR A 102 11.66 -0.04 -16.42
N ASP A 103 11.86 1.26 -16.40
CA ASP A 103 13.10 1.85 -16.84
C ASP A 103 13.53 2.88 -15.78
N PRO A 104 14.57 2.58 -14.98
CA PRO A 104 15.06 3.50 -13.96
C PRO A 104 15.74 4.75 -14.55
N ILE A 105 16.07 4.75 -15.85
CA ILE A 105 16.77 5.83 -16.56
C ILE A 105 15.77 6.75 -17.28
N LYS A 106 14.58 6.25 -17.65
CA LYS A 106 13.54 7.09 -18.28
C LYS A 106 13.10 8.20 -17.33
N THR A 107 13.17 9.43 -17.81
CA THR A 107 12.67 10.65 -17.16
C THR A 107 11.60 11.34 -18.03
N GLY A 108 10.73 12.17 -17.43
CA GLY A 108 9.78 13.02 -18.18
C GLY A 108 8.36 12.45 -18.42
N VAL A 109 7.60 13.07 -19.32
CA VAL A 109 6.15 12.80 -19.49
C VAL A 109 5.86 11.37 -20.00
N MET A 110 6.72 10.83 -20.86
CA MET A 110 6.64 9.43 -21.33
C MET A 110 6.86 8.40 -20.21
N ARG A 111 7.65 8.76 -19.18
CA ARG A 111 7.83 7.95 -17.96
C ARG A 111 6.50 7.89 -17.21
N ASP A 112 5.85 9.02 -16.96
CA ASP A 112 4.66 9.09 -16.10
C ASP A 112 3.39 8.43 -16.71
N LEU A 113 3.39 8.15 -18.02
CA LEU A 113 2.27 7.49 -18.72
C LEU A 113 2.30 5.95 -18.70
N PHE A 114 3.47 5.31 -18.49
CA PHE A 114 3.65 3.89 -18.87
C PHE A 114 4.33 2.98 -17.82
N ILE A 115 4.66 3.48 -16.62
CA ILE A 115 5.57 2.73 -15.73
C ILE A 115 5.06 1.35 -15.31
N TYR A 116 3.79 1.20 -14.96
CA TYR A 116 3.12 -0.10 -14.90
C TYR A 116 1.64 0.14 -15.07
N THR A 117 1.03 -0.50 -16.06
CA THR A 117 -0.43 -0.57 -16.07
C THR A 117 -0.86 -1.50 -14.93
N PRO A 118 -2.03 -1.29 -14.30
CA PRO A 118 -2.53 -2.23 -13.29
C PRO A 118 -2.43 -3.69 -13.74
N TRP A 119 -2.64 -3.95 -15.03
CA TRP A 119 -2.57 -5.26 -15.71
C TRP A 119 -1.24 -6.01 -15.66
N VAL A 120 -0.13 -5.37 -15.28
CA VAL A 120 1.19 -6.05 -15.22
C VAL A 120 1.69 -6.25 -13.79
N ILE A 121 1.04 -5.65 -12.80
CA ILE A 121 1.52 -5.70 -11.40
C ILE A 121 1.33 -7.12 -10.83
N ASP A 122 0.22 -7.78 -11.16
CA ASP A 122 -0.02 -9.18 -10.80
C ASP A 122 1.00 -10.14 -11.42
N ASP A 123 1.37 -9.91 -12.69
CA ASP A 123 2.42 -10.69 -13.35
C ASP A 123 3.79 -10.50 -12.68
N ILE A 124 4.17 -9.26 -12.32
CA ILE A 124 5.41 -9.00 -11.58
C ILE A 124 5.39 -9.72 -10.22
N VAL A 125 4.25 -9.70 -9.52
CA VAL A 125 4.08 -10.42 -8.25
C VAL A 125 4.27 -11.92 -8.44
N LYS A 126 3.63 -12.51 -9.45
CA LYS A 126 3.71 -13.94 -9.76
C LYS A 126 5.13 -14.36 -10.11
N ASP A 127 5.82 -13.59 -10.93
CA ASP A 127 7.21 -13.87 -11.28
C ASP A 127 8.18 -13.64 -10.10
N THR A 128 7.85 -12.73 -9.19
CA THR A 128 8.61 -12.54 -7.94
C THR A 128 8.49 -13.77 -7.04
N TRP A 129 7.29 -14.32 -6.88
CA TRP A 129 7.11 -15.58 -6.15
C TRP A 129 7.94 -16.72 -6.76
N LYS A 130 7.88 -16.89 -8.08
CA LYS A 130 8.68 -17.91 -8.78
C LYS A 130 10.18 -17.70 -8.60
N ALA A 131 10.66 -16.45 -8.63
CA ALA A 131 12.06 -16.13 -8.42
C ALA A 131 12.57 -16.51 -7.02
N PHE A 132 11.67 -16.58 -6.04
CA PHE A 132 11.95 -17.11 -4.70
C PHE A 132 11.54 -18.59 -4.54
N ASN A 133 11.44 -19.35 -5.63
CA ASN A 133 11.08 -20.77 -5.66
C ASN A 133 9.69 -21.12 -5.10
N TYR A 134 8.77 -20.15 -5.05
CA TYR A 134 7.37 -20.36 -4.67
C TYR A 134 6.45 -20.39 -5.90
N THR A 135 6.48 -21.48 -6.64
CA THR A 135 5.80 -21.59 -7.94
C THR A 135 4.27 -21.55 -7.89
N LYS A 136 3.67 -21.83 -6.72
CA LYS A 136 2.22 -21.75 -6.45
C LYS A 136 1.76 -20.36 -5.96
N GLY A 137 2.67 -19.42 -5.73
CA GLY A 137 2.31 -18.04 -5.39
C GLY A 137 1.73 -17.29 -6.60
N ASP A 138 0.84 -16.34 -6.36
CA ASP A 138 0.10 -15.64 -7.42
C ASP A 138 -0.14 -14.16 -7.12
N GLY A 139 -0.52 -13.41 -8.15
CA GLY A 139 -0.94 -12.02 -8.08
C GLY A 139 -2.35 -11.87 -8.65
N CYS A 140 -3.17 -10.99 -8.08
CA CYS A 140 -4.52 -10.76 -8.60
C CYS A 140 -4.95 -9.30 -8.47
N ASN A 141 -5.34 -8.69 -9.58
CA ASN A 141 -5.86 -7.34 -9.62
C ASN A 141 -7.39 -7.30 -9.45
N ASP A 142 -7.86 -6.55 -8.46
CA ASP A 142 -9.27 -6.31 -8.19
C ASP A 142 -9.66 -4.85 -8.45
N TYR A 143 -10.64 -4.64 -9.33
CA TYR A 143 -11.17 -3.32 -9.69
C TYR A 143 -12.51 -3.01 -9.01
N PHE A 144 -13.23 -4.05 -8.59
CA PHE A 144 -14.57 -3.97 -7.97
C PHE A 144 -14.52 -4.44 -6.51
N SER A 145 -15.51 -4.04 -5.72
CA SER A 145 -15.66 -4.46 -4.31
C SER A 145 -14.40 -4.27 -3.45
N LYS A 146 -13.53 -3.32 -3.83
CA LYS A 146 -12.18 -3.13 -3.27
C LYS A 146 -12.13 -3.04 -1.75
N LEU A 147 -13.10 -2.36 -1.13
CA LEU A 147 -13.15 -2.26 0.34
C LEU A 147 -13.34 -3.64 0.99
N LYS A 148 -14.25 -4.45 0.44
CA LYS A 148 -14.48 -5.82 0.91
C LYS A 148 -13.22 -6.67 0.72
N THR A 149 -12.57 -6.54 -0.45
CA THR A 149 -11.29 -7.20 -0.73
C THR A 149 -10.21 -6.80 0.28
N ILE A 150 -10.09 -5.50 0.59
CA ILE A 150 -9.14 -5.00 1.60
C ILE A 150 -9.41 -5.64 2.95
N LYS A 151 -10.64 -5.53 3.47
CA LYS A 151 -11.01 -6.09 4.78
C LYS A 151 -10.69 -7.60 4.84
N ASN A 152 -11.18 -8.37 3.86
CA ASN A 152 -10.94 -9.81 3.80
C ASN A 152 -9.45 -10.18 3.74
N SER A 153 -8.62 -9.37 3.09
CA SER A 153 -7.17 -9.60 3.01
C SER A 153 -6.50 -9.33 4.36
N ILE A 154 -6.85 -8.20 4.99
CA ILE A 154 -6.32 -7.83 6.31
C ILE A 154 -6.73 -8.85 7.37
N ASP A 155 -7.98 -9.31 7.38
CA ASP A 155 -8.47 -10.32 8.33
C ASP A 155 -7.73 -11.67 8.17
N LYS A 156 -7.20 -11.94 6.97
CA LYS A 156 -6.36 -13.11 6.67
C LYS A 156 -4.86 -12.85 6.86
N SER A 157 -4.48 -11.73 7.49
CA SER A 157 -3.09 -11.30 7.63
C SER A 157 -2.33 -11.22 6.30
N ASN A 158 -3.01 -10.83 5.21
CA ASN A 158 -2.41 -10.69 3.89
C ASN A 158 -2.33 -9.19 3.49
N PRO A 159 -1.15 -8.54 3.57
CA PRO A 159 -0.99 -7.18 3.09
C PRO A 159 -1.07 -7.14 1.56
N LEU A 160 -1.59 -6.05 1.03
CA LEU A 160 -1.87 -5.91 -0.40
C LEU A 160 -1.42 -4.55 -0.92
N LEU A 161 -1.50 -4.35 -2.23
CA LEU A 161 -1.18 -3.09 -2.86
C LEU A 161 -2.46 -2.32 -3.20
N LEU A 162 -2.44 -1.02 -2.99
CA LEU A 162 -3.45 -0.08 -3.47
C LEU A 162 -2.81 0.85 -4.49
N ASN A 163 -3.26 0.75 -5.74
CA ASN A 163 -2.79 1.56 -6.85
C ASN A 163 -3.75 2.73 -7.06
N ILE A 164 -3.22 3.96 -7.03
CA ILE A 164 -4.01 5.18 -7.01
C ILE A 164 -3.63 6.06 -8.20
N ALA A 165 -4.60 6.36 -9.05
CA ALA A 165 -4.35 7.14 -10.26
C ALA A 165 -4.38 8.67 -10.02
N PHE A 166 -5.16 9.16 -9.05
CA PHE A 166 -5.39 10.60 -8.88
C PHE A 166 -5.46 11.06 -7.42
N GLY A 167 -5.30 12.38 -7.23
CA GLY A 167 -5.45 13.06 -5.95
C GLY A 167 -4.17 13.03 -5.12
N ASP A 168 -4.34 12.89 -3.81
CA ASP A 168 -3.26 12.96 -2.83
C ASP A 168 -2.11 11.97 -3.08
N TYR A 169 -2.44 10.79 -3.59
CA TYR A 169 -1.47 9.76 -4.00
C TYR A 169 -1.52 9.53 -5.52
N LYS A 170 -1.53 10.61 -6.30
CA LYS A 170 -1.57 10.53 -7.78
C LYS A 170 -0.43 9.66 -8.33
N ASN A 171 -0.76 8.74 -9.24
CA ASN A 171 0.16 7.81 -9.90
C ASN A 171 1.06 7.05 -8.91
N HIS A 172 0.49 6.62 -7.79
CA HIS A 172 1.26 6.04 -6.70
C HIS A 172 0.68 4.72 -6.21
N THR A 173 1.57 3.82 -5.79
CA THR A 173 1.21 2.52 -5.21
C THR A 173 1.68 2.48 -3.77
N VAL A 174 0.77 2.08 -2.88
CA VAL A 174 1.03 1.98 -1.44
C VAL A 174 0.76 0.56 -0.94
N SER A 175 1.42 0.16 0.14
CA SER A 175 1.11 -1.10 0.82
C SER A 175 0.00 -0.87 1.84
N VAL A 176 -1.11 -1.59 1.73
CA VAL A 176 -2.17 -1.60 2.73
C VAL A 176 -1.86 -2.65 3.78
N ILE A 177 -1.89 -2.22 5.04
CA ILE A 177 -1.52 -3.04 6.20
C ILE A 177 -2.62 -3.11 7.25
N GLY A 178 -3.73 -2.39 7.07
CA GLY A 178 -4.77 -2.36 8.08
C GLY A 178 -5.91 -1.42 7.75
N PHE A 179 -6.82 -1.25 8.71
CA PHE A 179 -7.90 -0.29 8.63
C PHE A 179 -8.42 0.10 10.02
N LYS A 180 -9.17 1.20 10.05
CA LYS A 180 -10.01 1.66 11.17
C LYS A 180 -11.40 1.99 10.65
N ILE A 181 -12.44 1.56 11.37
CA ILE A 181 -13.83 1.91 11.11
C ILE A 181 -14.35 2.74 12.27
N TYR A 182 -14.97 3.85 11.94
CA TYR A 182 -15.64 4.72 12.87
C TYR A 182 -17.15 4.70 12.60
N SER A 183 -17.91 4.37 13.62
CA SER A 183 -19.37 4.28 13.55
C SER A 183 -20.04 5.40 14.34
N LYS A 184 -21.23 5.79 13.87
CA LYS A 184 -22.12 6.72 14.56
C LYS A 184 -23.56 6.31 14.28
N LYS A 185 -24.37 6.16 15.33
CA LYS A 185 -25.75 5.66 15.23
C LYS A 185 -26.54 6.44 14.16
N GLY A 186 -27.17 5.71 13.24
CA GLY A 186 -27.99 6.28 12.16
C GLY A 186 -27.20 6.86 10.99
N LEU A 187 -25.86 6.76 10.98
CA LEU A 187 -25.01 7.23 9.89
C LEU A 187 -24.15 6.10 9.33
N ARG A 188 -23.77 6.23 8.05
CA ARG A 188 -22.83 5.31 7.41
C ARG A 188 -21.43 5.46 8.00
N ASP A 189 -20.81 4.32 8.30
CA ASP A 189 -19.45 4.23 8.82
C ASP A 189 -18.43 5.02 7.98
N LYS A 190 -17.38 5.49 8.66
CA LYS A 190 -16.18 6.07 8.03
C LYS A 190 -15.06 5.06 8.12
N VAL A 191 -14.46 4.77 6.99
CA VAL A 191 -13.38 3.79 6.92
C VAL A 191 -12.09 4.50 6.55
N LEU A 192 -11.06 4.30 7.36
CA LEU A 192 -9.71 4.73 7.10
C LEU A 192 -8.84 3.50 6.82
N ILE A 193 -8.15 3.47 5.67
CA ILE A 193 -7.22 2.40 5.30
C ILE A 193 -5.84 2.77 5.79
N GLN A 194 -5.24 1.91 6.60
CA GLN A 194 -3.88 2.07 7.11
C GLN A 194 -2.87 1.59 6.06
N ILE A 195 -1.85 2.41 5.81
CA ILE A 195 -0.88 2.18 4.74
C ILE A 195 0.55 2.48 5.18
N TYR A 196 1.48 1.84 4.47
CA TYR A 196 2.83 2.35 4.27
C TYR A 196 2.93 2.92 2.86
N ASP A 197 3.15 4.23 2.79
CA ASP A 197 3.12 4.95 1.52
C ASP A 197 4.46 4.97 0.77
N GLY A 198 5.55 4.52 1.39
CA GLY A 198 6.86 4.51 0.76
C GLY A 198 7.50 5.89 0.58
N TRP A 199 6.84 6.98 0.94
CA TRP A 199 7.43 8.33 0.96
C TRP A 199 7.95 8.70 2.34
N SER A 200 7.38 8.12 3.40
CA SER A 200 7.79 8.42 4.78
C SER A 200 7.92 7.16 5.63
N SER A 201 8.62 7.29 6.76
CA SER A 201 8.69 6.25 7.80
C SER A 201 7.46 6.25 8.73
N TYR A 202 6.49 7.15 8.52
CA TYR A 202 5.27 7.21 9.32
C TYR A 202 4.21 6.26 8.77
N VAL A 203 3.45 5.64 9.69
CA VAL A 203 2.17 5.00 9.34
C VAL A 203 1.20 6.10 8.93
N ARG A 204 0.53 5.92 7.80
CA ARG A 204 -0.48 6.87 7.33
C ARG A 204 -1.80 6.17 7.09
N TYR A 205 -2.85 6.97 6.99
CA TYR A 205 -4.19 6.51 6.66
C TYR A 205 -4.74 7.26 5.45
N ILE A 206 -5.57 6.55 4.68
CA ILE A 206 -6.40 7.09 3.61
C ILE A 206 -7.85 7.00 4.05
N ASP A 207 -8.57 8.12 4.00
CA ASP A 207 -10.03 8.14 4.13
C ASP A 207 -10.70 7.52 2.90
N TRP A 208 -11.08 6.25 3.03
CA TRP A 208 -11.75 5.48 1.99
C TRP A 208 -13.10 6.06 1.62
N THR A 209 -13.77 6.73 2.57
CA THR A 209 -15.06 7.39 2.35
C THR A 209 -14.95 8.51 1.31
N LYS A 210 -13.75 9.09 1.18
CA LYS A 210 -13.44 10.13 0.18
C LYS A 210 -12.70 9.58 -1.03
N LEU A 211 -11.83 8.59 -0.86
CA LEU A 211 -11.14 7.95 -1.97
C LEU A 211 -12.08 7.12 -2.86
N GLY A 212 -13.16 6.54 -2.33
CA GLY A 212 -13.95 5.50 -3.02
C GLY A 212 -14.52 5.85 -4.40
N SER A 213 -14.57 7.13 -4.79
CA SER A 213 -14.96 7.60 -6.12
C SER A 213 -13.79 7.83 -7.09
N ILE A 214 -12.55 7.70 -6.62
CA ILE A 214 -11.33 7.92 -7.38
C ILE A 214 -10.89 6.61 -8.04
N PRO A 215 -10.49 6.63 -9.33
CA PRO A 215 -9.95 5.47 -10.01
C PRO A 215 -8.77 4.85 -9.24
N THR A 216 -9.00 3.62 -8.79
CA THR A 216 -8.10 2.83 -7.96
C THR A 216 -8.27 1.35 -8.29
N SER A 217 -7.19 0.59 -8.15
CA SER A 217 -7.21 -0.87 -8.16
C SER A 217 -6.49 -1.42 -6.93
N ILE A 218 -6.79 -2.67 -6.60
CA ILE A 218 -6.12 -3.43 -5.56
C ILE A 218 -5.32 -4.54 -6.23
N THR A 219 -4.08 -4.76 -5.81
CA THR A 219 -3.34 -5.96 -6.20
C THR A 219 -3.15 -6.82 -4.95
N ARG A 220 -3.83 -7.96 -4.91
CA ARG A 220 -3.60 -8.99 -3.89
C ARG A 220 -2.35 -9.77 -4.24
N ILE A 221 -1.51 -10.00 -3.23
CA ILE A 221 -0.34 -10.87 -3.31
C ILE A 221 -0.73 -12.16 -2.60
N LEU A 222 -0.91 -13.23 -3.35
CA LEU A 222 -1.46 -14.49 -2.87
C LEU A 222 -0.29 -15.45 -2.62
N PRO A 223 -0.02 -15.83 -1.36
CA PRO A 223 1.09 -16.73 -1.08
C PRO A 223 0.71 -18.17 -1.46
N PRO A 224 1.70 -19.03 -1.75
CA PRO A 224 1.44 -20.46 -1.87
C PRO A 224 0.95 -21.02 -0.52
N LEU A 225 0.08 -22.03 -0.57
CA LEU A 225 -0.52 -22.63 0.64
C LEU A 225 0.42 -23.61 1.38
N GLU A 226 1.59 -23.92 0.81
CA GLU A 226 2.59 -24.82 1.36
C GLU A 226 3.90 -24.03 1.53
N ILE A 227 4.47 -24.06 2.74
CA ILE A 227 5.75 -23.44 3.11
C ILE A 227 6.82 -24.53 3.16
#